data_AF-A0A967J931-F1
#
_entry.id   AF-A0A967J931-F1
#
_cell.length_a   1.000
_cell.length_b   1.000
_cell.length_c   1.000
_cell.angle_alpha   90.00
_cell.angle_beta   90.00
_cell.angle_gamma   90.00
#
_symmetry.space_group_name_H-M   'P 1'
#
loop_
_entity.id
_entity.type
_entity.pdbx_description
1 polymer ?
#
loop_
_entity_poly.entity_id
_entity_poly.type
_entity_poly.pdbx_seq_one_letter_code
_entity_poly.pdbx_strand_id
1 'polypeptide(L)'
;MADLDGDGDPEITTGGVALETDGSILWGSVGGEHALAAVADLDVNGTPEVIVVRDGEVRVLDGATGTVRVGTGGSWYGTVTIPGGGNGGAPTVADFDADGLPEISAAGQGAYAVYDPDCLSLSPRVGGDCAPGTTNFLRWSSANHDFSSSVTGSSVFDFEGDGIAEVVYNDECFLRVYDGNDGSEVLTDPRPNSSRTGLEYPIVVDVDRDGNSELVVPANRDQAVTRDDCPTAYADALGVAVGDLPADIATGTSGVYAFGDPSDRWVRTRPIWNQFAYHVTNVTDRGVVPMSEPDNWRVDGLNNYRQNVQGAGVFNAPNLVVTLEATAACATDEIRLSAVVTNIGSRGVPAGVPVRIVQTVPAPEVVILDGATSGPLLPGQSERITGVATGVPEDTDLTYEVRVDGADGAAECAEDDNTA
;
A
#
# COMPACT_ATOMS: atom_id res chain seq x y z
N MET A 1 5.54 -19.80 -4.13
CA MET A 1 5.14 -21.11 -3.55
C MET A 1 3.73 -20.91 -3.09
N ALA A 2 2.84 -21.85 -3.36
CA ALA A 2 1.39 -21.73 -3.17
C ALA A 2 0.78 -23.12 -3.34
N ASP A 3 -0.32 -23.43 -2.67
CA ASP A 3 -1.18 -24.59 -2.99
C ASP A 3 -1.79 -24.36 -4.38
N LEU A 4 -1.22 -24.98 -5.42
CA LEU A 4 -1.60 -24.73 -6.80
C LEU A 4 -2.72 -25.64 -7.30
N ASP A 5 -2.85 -26.84 -6.73
CA ASP A 5 -3.86 -27.84 -7.15
C ASP A 5 -5.00 -28.08 -6.14
N GLY A 6 -4.89 -27.54 -4.92
CA GLY A 6 -5.91 -27.56 -3.90
C GLY A 6 -5.80 -28.71 -2.89
N ASP A 7 -4.67 -29.43 -2.84
CA ASP A 7 -4.47 -30.55 -1.90
C ASP A 7 -4.04 -30.13 -0.48
N GLY A 8 -3.49 -28.91 -0.35
CA GLY A 8 -3.10 -28.27 0.91
C GLY A 8 -1.61 -28.34 1.26
N ASP A 9 -0.78 -29.00 0.44
CA ASP A 9 0.67 -28.78 0.42
C ASP A 9 1.04 -27.68 -0.63
N PRO A 10 2.22 -27.01 -0.53
CA PRO A 10 2.56 -25.89 -1.43
C PRO A 10 3.60 -26.22 -2.52
N GLU A 11 3.28 -25.90 -3.77
CA GLU A 11 4.13 -26.17 -4.93
C GLU A 11 5.16 -25.07 -5.17
N ILE A 12 6.25 -25.45 -5.84
CA ILE A 12 7.28 -24.53 -6.33
C ILE A 12 7.10 -24.32 -7.83
N THR A 13 6.56 -23.17 -8.23
CA THR A 13 6.48 -22.76 -9.64
C THR A 13 7.52 -21.72 -10.05
N THR A 14 7.92 -21.78 -11.32
CA THR A 14 8.76 -20.81 -12.03
C THR A 14 8.10 -20.31 -13.31
N GLY A 15 6.79 -20.54 -13.47
CA GLY A 15 6.02 -20.27 -14.68
C GLY A 15 6.26 -21.25 -15.85
N GLY A 16 7.45 -21.84 -15.96
CA GLY A 16 7.78 -22.89 -16.94
C GLY A 16 7.61 -24.33 -16.43
N VAL A 17 7.45 -24.49 -15.11
CA VAL A 17 7.24 -25.75 -14.39
C VAL A 17 6.66 -25.44 -13.01
N ALA A 18 5.75 -26.30 -12.54
CA ALA A 18 5.41 -26.45 -11.12
C ALA A 18 5.91 -27.82 -10.62
N LEU A 19 6.45 -27.82 -9.41
CA LEU A 19 6.99 -28.98 -8.72
C LEU A 19 6.27 -29.20 -7.39
N GLU A 20 5.91 -30.44 -7.14
CA GLU A 20 5.44 -30.95 -5.85
C GLU A 20 6.50 -30.71 -4.75
N THR A 21 6.08 -30.76 -3.49
CA THR A 21 7.01 -30.74 -2.34
C THR A 21 8.01 -31.91 -2.34
N ASP A 22 7.67 -33.04 -2.98
CA ASP A 22 8.57 -34.20 -3.16
C ASP A 22 9.53 -34.08 -4.35
N GLY A 23 9.37 -33.03 -5.18
CA GLY A 23 10.18 -32.74 -6.36
C GLY A 23 9.74 -33.44 -7.64
N SER A 24 8.60 -34.14 -7.64
CA SER A 24 7.94 -34.55 -8.89
C SER A 24 7.27 -33.35 -9.59
N ILE A 25 6.89 -33.53 -10.86
CA ILE A 25 6.38 -32.45 -11.72
C ILE A 25 4.86 -32.52 -11.75
N LEU A 26 4.19 -31.50 -11.23
CA LEU A 26 2.76 -31.28 -11.40
C LEU A 26 2.46 -30.95 -12.89
N TRP A 27 3.15 -29.94 -13.43
CA TRP A 27 3.07 -29.57 -14.85
C TRP A 27 4.33 -28.86 -15.37
N GLY A 28 4.46 -28.78 -16.70
CA GLY A 28 5.57 -28.11 -17.38
C GLY A 28 6.84 -28.96 -17.43
N SER A 29 8.03 -28.33 -17.41
CA SER A 29 9.30 -29.07 -17.33
C SER A 29 10.47 -28.23 -16.81
N VAL A 30 11.44 -28.88 -16.17
CA VAL A 30 12.65 -28.25 -15.60
C VAL A 30 13.56 -27.57 -16.66
N GLY A 31 13.33 -27.82 -17.96
CA GLY A 31 13.98 -27.11 -19.06
C GLY A 31 13.03 -26.19 -19.85
N GLY A 32 11.88 -25.83 -19.26
CA GLY A 32 10.81 -25.08 -19.89
C GLY A 32 11.04 -23.57 -19.94
N GLU A 33 9.99 -22.85 -20.37
CA GLU A 33 10.00 -21.39 -20.45
C GLU A 33 9.76 -20.74 -19.08
N HIS A 34 10.78 -20.78 -18.22
CA HIS A 34 10.75 -20.05 -16.95
C HIS A 34 10.49 -18.56 -17.17
N ALA A 35 9.73 -17.94 -16.27
CA ALA A 35 9.21 -16.59 -16.37
C ALA A 35 9.14 -15.92 -15.00
N LEU A 36 8.86 -14.61 -14.95
CA LEU A 36 8.52 -13.94 -13.70
C LEU A 36 7.05 -14.17 -13.38
N ALA A 37 6.73 -14.43 -12.11
CA ALA A 37 5.41 -14.91 -11.73
C ALA A 37 4.77 -14.17 -10.55
N ALA A 38 3.44 -14.22 -10.53
CA ALA A 38 2.54 -13.97 -9.41
C ALA A 38 1.49 -15.11 -9.33
N VAL A 39 0.80 -15.24 -8.20
CA VAL A 39 -0.24 -16.26 -7.98
C VAL A 39 -1.44 -15.58 -7.34
N ALA A 40 -2.63 -15.76 -7.91
CA ALA A 40 -3.89 -15.17 -7.45
C ALA A 40 -5.08 -15.95 -8.04
N ASP A 41 -6.24 -15.93 -7.38
CA ASP A 41 -7.48 -16.52 -7.90
C ASP A 41 -8.20 -15.46 -8.74
N LEU A 42 -7.93 -15.42 -10.05
CA LEU A 42 -8.35 -14.32 -10.93
C LEU A 42 -9.80 -14.43 -11.39
N ASP A 43 -10.34 -15.66 -11.46
CA ASP A 43 -11.74 -15.91 -11.81
C ASP A 43 -12.65 -16.16 -10.61
N VAL A 44 -12.09 -16.07 -9.39
CA VAL A 44 -12.74 -16.14 -8.08
C VAL A 44 -13.48 -17.47 -7.88
N ASN A 45 -12.80 -18.58 -8.23
CA ASN A 45 -13.35 -19.94 -8.16
C ASN A 45 -12.92 -20.73 -6.90
N GLY A 46 -11.92 -20.24 -6.14
CA GLY A 46 -11.32 -20.89 -4.97
C GLY A 46 -10.00 -21.63 -5.24
N THR A 47 -9.52 -21.66 -6.49
CA THR A 47 -8.24 -22.23 -6.93
C THR A 47 -7.44 -21.18 -7.71
N PRO A 48 -6.10 -21.14 -7.60
CA PRO A 48 -5.33 -20.04 -8.14
C PRO A 48 -4.99 -20.20 -9.63
N GLU A 49 -4.77 -19.06 -10.27
CA GLU A 49 -3.98 -18.92 -11.47
C GLU A 49 -2.52 -18.54 -11.18
N VAL A 50 -1.61 -18.95 -12.06
CA VAL A 50 -0.22 -18.46 -12.11
C VAL A 50 -0.10 -17.46 -13.25
N ILE A 51 0.06 -16.18 -12.90
CA ILE A 51 0.31 -15.09 -13.84
C ILE A 51 1.80 -15.12 -14.19
N VAL A 52 2.16 -15.19 -15.46
CA VAL A 52 3.55 -15.21 -15.93
C VAL A 52 3.83 -14.12 -16.95
N VAL A 53 4.96 -13.45 -16.79
CA VAL A 53 5.45 -12.40 -17.69
C VAL A 53 6.79 -12.81 -18.29
N ARG A 54 6.89 -12.75 -19.62
CA ARG A 54 8.08 -13.11 -20.40
C ARG A 54 7.96 -12.66 -21.86
N ASP A 55 9.10 -12.34 -22.49
CA ASP A 55 9.23 -12.06 -23.93
C ASP A 55 8.25 -10.96 -24.44
N GLY A 56 7.88 -10.03 -23.57
CA GLY A 56 6.96 -8.91 -23.86
C GLY A 56 5.48 -9.28 -23.77
N GLU A 57 5.19 -10.43 -23.17
CA GLU A 57 3.86 -11.04 -23.11
C GLU A 57 3.48 -11.42 -21.67
N VAL A 58 2.18 -11.28 -21.38
CA VAL A 58 1.52 -11.80 -20.18
C VAL A 58 0.72 -13.04 -20.57
N ARG A 59 0.91 -14.14 -19.84
CA ARG A 59 0.09 -15.35 -19.91
C ARG A 59 -0.45 -15.62 -18.51
N VAL A 60 -1.70 -16.04 -18.41
CA VAL A 60 -2.26 -16.57 -17.17
C VAL A 60 -2.34 -18.08 -17.34
N LEU A 61 -2.02 -18.85 -16.30
CA LEU A 61 -2.00 -20.32 -16.32
C LEU A 61 -2.90 -20.86 -15.22
N ASP A 62 -3.62 -21.94 -15.49
CA ASP A 62 -4.28 -22.76 -14.48
C ASP A 62 -3.28 -23.30 -13.44
N GLY A 63 -3.53 -23.09 -12.15
CA GLY A 63 -2.64 -23.53 -11.07
C GLY A 63 -2.37 -25.02 -11.09
N ALA A 64 -3.42 -25.85 -11.21
CA ALA A 64 -3.33 -27.31 -11.12
C ALA A 64 -2.71 -27.97 -12.37
N THR A 65 -2.86 -27.37 -13.55
CA THR A 65 -2.54 -28.03 -14.84
C THR A 65 -1.53 -27.29 -15.71
N GLY A 66 -1.21 -26.04 -15.41
CA GLY A 66 -0.34 -25.19 -16.22
C GLY A 66 -0.90 -24.86 -17.60
N THR A 67 -2.20 -25.12 -17.83
CA THR A 67 -2.87 -24.80 -19.11
C THR A 67 -3.13 -23.30 -19.19
N VAL A 68 -2.98 -22.70 -20.38
CA VAL A 68 -3.15 -21.25 -20.56
C VAL A 68 -4.62 -20.85 -20.37
N ARG A 69 -4.83 -19.86 -19.50
CA ARG A 69 -6.09 -19.24 -19.07
C ARG A 69 -6.11 -17.72 -19.52
N VAL A 70 -7.23 -17.13 -20.00
CA VAL A 70 -7.63 -15.69 -20.09
C VAL A 70 -9.16 -15.46 -20.45
N GLY A 71 -10.12 -15.51 -19.51
CA GLY A 71 -11.57 -15.30 -19.72
C GLY A 71 -12.55 -16.25 -18.99
N THR A 72 -13.53 -15.67 -18.28
CA THR A 72 -14.42 -16.33 -17.29
C THR A 72 -15.09 -17.63 -17.75
N GLY A 73 -15.25 -18.57 -16.81
CA GLY A 73 -15.99 -19.83 -17.02
C GLY A 73 -15.22 -20.93 -17.76
N GLY A 74 -13.89 -20.87 -17.81
CA GLY A 74 -13.07 -21.93 -18.41
C GLY A 74 -12.76 -21.74 -19.90
N SER A 75 -13.12 -20.60 -20.52
CA SER A 75 -12.89 -20.35 -21.94
C SER A 75 -12.03 -19.09 -22.16
N TRP A 76 -10.76 -19.34 -22.41
CA TRP A 76 -9.66 -18.47 -22.03
C TRP A 76 -8.75 -18.13 -23.28
N TYR A 77 -8.52 -16.84 -23.62
CA TYR A 77 -7.90 -16.29 -24.87
C TYR A 77 -6.34 -16.26 -25.01
N GLY A 78 -5.58 -17.34 -24.82
CA GLY A 78 -4.15 -17.35 -25.24
C GLY A 78 -3.22 -16.32 -24.55
N THR A 79 -2.58 -15.41 -25.29
CA THR A 79 -1.50 -14.53 -24.78
C THR A 79 -1.80 -13.05 -25.00
N VAL A 80 -1.45 -12.20 -24.03
CA VAL A 80 -1.67 -10.75 -24.07
C VAL A 80 -0.33 -10.01 -24.19
N THR A 81 -0.21 -9.10 -25.16
CA THR A 81 1.04 -8.34 -25.40
C THR A 81 1.13 -7.12 -24.49
N ILE A 82 2.32 -6.88 -23.92
CA ILE A 82 2.58 -5.65 -23.16
C ILE A 82 2.70 -4.47 -24.13
N PRO A 83 1.92 -3.37 -23.97
CA PRO A 83 2.09 -2.16 -24.76
C PRO A 83 3.53 -1.63 -24.67
N GLY A 84 4.10 -1.22 -25.81
CA GLY A 84 5.52 -0.86 -25.88
C GLY A 84 6.52 -2.04 -25.92
N GLY A 85 6.08 -3.28 -25.66
CA GLY A 85 6.91 -4.49 -25.78
C GLY A 85 7.97 -4.62 -24.68
N GLY A 86 9.14 -5.15 -25.04
CA GLY A 86 10.23 -5.45 -24.11
C GLY A 86 10.28 -6.93 -23.71
N ASN A 87 10.92 -7.23 -22.58
CA ASN A 87 10.95 -8.56 -21.96
C ASN A 87 9.78 -8.77 -20.98
N GLY A 88 9.39 -7.71 -20.27
CA GLY A 88 8.32 -7.70 -19.29
C GLY A 88 8.83 -7.87 -17.85
N GLY A 89 8.30 -7.03 -16.96
CA GLY A 89 8.59 -7.01 -15.52
C GLY A 89 7.93 -8.12 -14.71
N ALA A 90 8.26 -8.21 -13.42
CA ALA A 90 7.54 -9.09 -12.52
C ALA A 90 6.11 -8.56 -12.28
N PRO A 91 5.05 -9.36 -12.51
CA PRO A 91 3.67 -8.86 -12.45
C PRO A 91 3.24 -8.54 -11.02
N THR A 92 2.38 -7.54 -10.82
CA THR A 92 1.64 -7.37 -9.55
C THR A 92 0.21 -7.85 -9.71
N VAL A 93 -0.45 -8.07 -8.57
CA VAL A 93 -1.90 -8.31 -8.50
C VAL A 93 -2.45 -7.46 -7.36
N ALA A 94 -3.53 -6.73 -7.63
CA ALA A 94 -4.28 -5.91 -6.67
C ALA A 94 -5.69 -5.68 -7.21
N ASP A 95 -6.55 -5.13 -6.35
CA ASP A 95 -7.77 -4.43 -6.77
C ASP A 95 -7.33 -3.06 -7.33
N PHE A 96 -7.62 -2.83 -8.61
CA PHE A 96 -7.20 -1.61 -9.31
C PHE A 96 -8.37 -0.66 -9.61
N ASP A 97 -9.61 -0.95 -9.19
CA ASP A 97 -10.75 -0.06 -9.42
C ASP A 97 -11.83 -0.03 -8.33
N ALA A 98 -11.55 -0.65 -7.19
CA ALA A 98 -12.40 -0.80 -6.01
C ALA A 98 -13.67 -1.63 -6.25
N ASP A 99 -13.67 -2.57 -7.21
CA ASP A 99 -14.75 -3.55 -7.39
C ASP A 99 -14.66 -4.79 -6.46
N GLY A 100 -13.52 -4.98 -5.79
CA GLY A 100 -13.24 -6.08 -4.87
C GLY A 100 -12.67 -7.35 -5.52
N LEU A 101 -12.31 -7.29 -6.80
CA LEU A 101 -11.75 -8.39 -7.59
C LEU A 101 -10.25 -8.13 -7.86
N PRO A 102 -9.50 -9.14 -8.37
CA PRO A 102 -8.09 -8.98 -8.68
C PRO A 102 -7.83 -8.71 -10.17
N GLU A 103 -7.08 -7.63 -10.43
CA GLU A 103 -6.53 -7.27 -11.72
C GLU A 103 -5.00 -7.36 -11.65
N ILE A 104 -4.35 -7.38 -12.81
CA ILE A 104 -2.92 -7.69 -12.92
C ILE A 104 -2.17 -6.56 -13.62
N SER A 105 -0.89 -6.40 -13.32
CA SER A 105 -0.05 -5.41 -13.99
C SER A 105 1.20 -6.03 -14.62
N ALA A 106 1.79 -5.32 -15.58
CA ALA A 106 3.15 -5.57 -16.03
C ALA A 106 3.82 -4.30 -16.56
N ALA A 107 5.07 -4.07 -16.15
CA ALA A 107 5.94 -3.10 -16.79
C ALA A 107 6.50 -3.67 -18.11
N GLY A 108 6.50 -2.86 -19.15
CA GLY A 108 7.17 -3.11 -20.44
C GLY A 108 8.26 -2.09 -20.73
N GLN A 109 8.81 -2.17 -21.94
CA GLN A 109 9.88 -1.28 -22.42
C GLN A 109 9.43 0.16 -22.68
N GLY A 110 8.20 0.33 -23.17
CA GLY A 110 7.64 1.62 -23.59
C GLY A 110 6.26 1.97 -23.03
N ALA A 111 5.68 1.08 -22.23
CA ALA A 111 4.59 1.42 -21.32
C ALA A 111 4.57 0.51 -20.08
N TYR A 112 3.99 1.02 -19.01
CA TYR A 112 3.37 0.22 -17.94
C TYR A 112 1.91 -0.05 -18.31
N ALA A 113 1.37 -1.21 -17.93
CA ALA A 113 -0.03 -1.55 -18.21
C ALA A 113 -0.70 -2.34 -17.07
N VAL A 114 -1.98 -2.04 -16.84
CA VAL A 114 -2.89 -2.82 -15.99
C VAL A 114 -3.91 -3.53 -16.87
N TYR A 115 -4.18 -4.78 -16.52
CA TYR A 115 -5.08 -5.68 -17.23
C TYR A 115 -6.10 -6.28 -16.28
N ASP A 116 -7.30 -6.36 -16.79
CA ASP A 116 -8.53 -6.51 -16.05
C ASP A 116 -9.37 -7.62 -16.70
N PRO A 117 -9.70 -8.70 -15.96
CA PRO A 117 -10.54 -9.79 -16.46
C PRO A 117 -11.93 -9.38 -16.92
N ASP A 118 -12.44 -8.24 -16.47
CA ASP A 118 -13.74 -7.69 -16.84
C ASP A 118 -13.68 -6.83 -18.11
N CYS A 119 -12.49 -6.39 -18.49
CA CYS A 119 -12.18 -5.83 -19.81
C CYS A 119 -11.97 -6.86 -20.94
N LEU A 120 -12.61 -8.03 -20.83
CA LEU A 120 -12.72 -9.03 -21.90
C LEU A 120 -14.05 -8.89 -22.66
N SER A 121 -14.17 -9.48 -23.86
CA SER A 121 -15.38 -9.31 -24.72
C SER A 121 -16.68 -9.95 -24.20
N LEU A 122 -16.68 -10.41 -22.95
CA LEU A 122 -17.84 -11.00 -22.26
C LEU A 122 -18.54 -9.91 -21.42
N SER A 123 -19.54 -10.31 -20.64
CA SER A 123 -19.97 -9.47 -19.52
C SER A 123 -18.96 -9.60 -18.38
N PRO A 124 -18.69 -8.53 -17.62
CA PRO A 124 -17.93 -8.60 -16.38
C PRO A 124 -18.38 -9.71 -15.42
N ARG A 125 -17.45 -10.13 -14.55
CA ARG A 125 -17.64 -10.88 -13.31
C ARG A 125 -18.74 -10.20 -12.47
N VAL A 126 -19.32 -10.95 -11.54
CA VAL A 126 -20.40 -10.41 -10.70
C VAL A 126 -19.81 -9.43 -9.69
N GLY A 127 -20.00 -8.14 -9.94
CA GLY A 127 -19.46 -7.05 -9.12
C GLY A 127 -18.62 -6.09 -9.95
N GLY A 128 -17.88 -6.63 -10.93
CA GLY A 128 -16.83 -5.88 -11.61
C GLY A 128 -17.26 -5.00 -12.77
N ASP A 129 -16.33 -4.13 -13.17
CA ASP A 129 -16.51 -3.11 -14.20
C ASP A 129 -15.44 -3.20 -15.30
N CYS A 130 -15.71 -2.54 -16.43
CA CYS A 130 -14.66 -2.14 -17.36
C CYS A 130 -14.95 -0.73 -17.86
N ALA A 131 -14.65 0.27 -17.01
CA ALA A 131 -14.74 1.69 -17.32
C ALA A 131 -14.19 2.10 -18.70
N PRO A 132 -13.03 1.59 -19.19
CA PRO A 132 -12.51 1.96 -20.51
C PRO A 132 -13.27 1.30 -21.67
N GLY A 133 -14.16 0.33 -21.42
CA GLY A 133 -14.97 -0.35 -22.44
C GLY A 133 -14.15 -1.16 -23.45
N THR A 134 -12.95 -1.58 -23.07
CA THR A 134 -12.05 -2.43 -23.86
C THR A 134 -12.56 -3.88 -23.86
N THR A 135 -11.96 -4.72 -24.71
CA THR A 135 -12.37 -6.13 -24.90
C THR A 135 -11.18 -7.07 -25.05
N ASN A 136 -9.99 -6.58 -24.70
CA ASN A 136 -8.68 -7.18 -24.93
C ASN A 136 -7.87 -7.29 -23.63
N PHE A 137 -8.53 -7.39 -22.48
CA PHE A 137 -7.95 -7.48 -21.13
C PHE A 137 -7.28 -6.17 -20.66
N LEU A 138 -6.92 -5.23 -21.54
CA LEU A 138 -6.23 -3.99 -21.12
C LEU A 138 -7.21 -2.99 -20.48
N ARG A 139 -6.97 -2.60 -19.22
CA ARG A 139 -7.69 -1.48 -18.59
C ARG A 139 -7.08 -0.15 -19.04
N TRP A 140 -5.81 0.07 -18.71
CA TRP A 140 -5.06 1.26 -19.11
C TRP A 140 -3.58 0.94 -19.36
N SER A 141 -2.89 1.88 -20.03
CA SER A 141 -1.44 1.83 -20.19
C SER A 141 -0.84 3.23 -20.23
N SER A 142 0.23 3.44 -19.47
CA SER A 142 0.94 4.71 -19.36
C SER A 142 2.36 4.59 -19.89
N ALA A 143 2.79 5.54 -20.71
CA ALA A 143 4.13 5.52 -21.32
C ALA A 143 5.23 5.65 -20.27
N ASN A 144 6.30 4.86 -20.43
CA ASN A 144 7.47 4.84 -19.54
C ASN A 144 8.78 4.92 -20.34
N HIS A 145 9.90 4.82 -19.63
CA HIS A 145 11.25 4.73 -20.21
C HIS A 145 11.99 3.51 -19.60
N ASP A 146 12.04 2.39 -20.31
CA ASP A 146 12.81 1.19 -19.90
C ASP A 146 13.42 0.48 -21.12
N PHE A 147 14.22 1.22 -21.88
CA PHE A 147 14.96 0.72 -23.04
C PHE A 147 16.21 -0.08 -22.65
N SER A 148 16.70 -0.04 -21.40
CA SER A 148 17.90 -0.79 -21.00
C SER A 148 17.71 -2.28 -20.73
N SER A 149 16.74 -2.70 -19.90
CA SER A 149 16.46 -4.12 -19.63
C SER A 149 15.03 -4.52 -19.94
N SER A 150 14.05 -3.65 -19.67
CA SER A 150 12.61 -3.95 -19.73
C SER A 150 12.17 -5.16 -18.88
N VAL A 151 12.86 -5.44 -17.76
CA VAL A 151 12.53 -6.54 -16.81
C VAL A 151 12.17 -6.03 -15.41
N THR A 152 12.02 -4.72 -15.24
CA THR A 152 11.78 -4.03 -13.97
C THR A 152 10.47 -4.44 -13.33
N GLY A 153 10.45 -4.74 -12.04
CA GLY A 153 9.17 -4.97 -11.34
C GLY A 153 8.48 -3.67 -10.91
N SER A 154 7.36 -3.83 -10.23
CA SER A 154 6.68 -2.75 -9.48
C SER A 154 6.15 -3.30 -8.15
N SER A 155 5.72 -2.41 -7.28
CA SER A 155 4.81 -2.73 -6.18
C SER A 155 3.53 -1.92 -6.32
N VAL A 156 2.51 -2.32 -5.58
CA VAL A 156 1.21 -1.65 -5.54
C VAL A 156 0.77 -1.44 -4.10
N PHE A 157 0.07 -0.34 -3.84
CA PHE A 157 -0.43 0.02 -2.53
C PHE A 157 -1.50 1.10 -2.66
N ASP A 158 -2.61 0.93 -1.94
CA ASP A 158 -3.66 1.95 -1.76
C ASP A 158 -3.16 2.94 -0.69
N PHE A 159 -2.63 4.10 -1.13
CA PHE A 159 -2.04 5.13 -0.28
C PHE A 159 -3.08 6.05 0.37
N GLU A 160 -4.29 6.14 -0.18
CA GLU A 160 -5.38 7.03 0.26
C GLU A 160 -6.36 6.35 1.22
N GLY A 161 -6.47 5.02 1.14
CA GLY A 161 -7.48 4.20 1.80
C GLY A 161 -8.84 4.23 1.09
N ASP A 162 -8.87 4.42 -0.25
CA ASP A 162 -10.13 4.52 -1.02
C ASP A 162 -10.57 3.20 -1.69
N GLY A 163 -9.69 2.19 -1.68
CA GLY A 163 -9.90 0.86 -2.25
C GLY A 163 -9.18 0.61 -3.57
N ILE A 164 -8.68 1.66 -4.23
CA ILE A 164 -7.89 1.57 -5.46
C ILE A 164 -6.42 1.44 -5.09
N ALA A 165 -5.68 0.51 -5.71
CA ALA A 165 -4.24 0.37 -5.45
C ALA A 165 -3.37 1.12 -6.46
N GLU A 166 -2.62 2.13 -6.00
CA GLU A 166 -1.67 2.86 -6.85
C GLU A 166 -0.51 1.96 -7.26
N VAL A 167 -0.02 2.18 -8.48
CA VAL A 167 1.21 1.55 -8.98
C VAL A 167 2.41 2.37 -8.55
N VAL A 168 3.36 1.73 -7.88
CA VAL A 168 4.69 2.29 -7.64
C VAL A 168 5.70 1.64 -8.58
N TYR A 169 6.20 2.43 -9.53
CA TYR A 169 7.07 1.94 -10.59
C TYR A 169 8.29 2.85 -10.80
N ASN A 170 9.48 2.25 -10.83
CA ASN A 170 10.74 2.96 -10.95
C ASN A 170 11.41 2.61 -12.28
N ASP A 171 10.97 3.31 -13.34
CA ASP A 171 11.55 3.20 -14.69
C ASP A 171 12.99 3.72 -14.70
N GLU A 172 13.73 3.53 -15.81
CA GLU A 172 15.17 3.78 -15.81
C GLU A 172 15.54 5.27 -15.66
N CYS A 173 14.58 6.16 -15.91
CA CYS A 173 14.71 7.61 -15.81
C CYS A 173 13.88 8.21 -14.66
N PHE A 174 12.77 7.61 -14.25
CA PHE A 174 11.84 8.18 -13.26
C PHE A 174 11.25 7.14 -12.30
N LEU A 175 11.26 7.49 -11.02
CA LEU A 175 10.25 6.98 -10.09
C LEU A 175 8.91 7.64 -10.41
N ARG A 176 7.89 6.81 -10.56
CA ARG A 176 6.50 7.17 -10.84
C ARG A 176 5.58 6.53 -9.81
N VAL A 177 4.48 7.21 -9.54
CA VAL A 177 3.31 6.61 -8.93
C VAL A 177 2.13 6.88 -9.85
N TYR A 178 1.40 5.84 -10.26
CA TYR A 178 0.20 5.96 -11.08
C TYR A 178 -1.06 5.63 -10.28
N ASP A 179 -2.13 6.40 -10.52
CA ASP A 179 -3.50 6.06 -10.13
C ASP A 179 -3.86 4.65 -10.62
N GLY A 180 -4.38 3.81 -9.73
CA GLY A 180 -4.66 2.41 -10.03
C GLY A 180 -5.74 2.21 -11.10
N ASN A 181 -6.68 3.14 -11.21
CA ASN A 181 -7.91 3.01 -12.00
C ASN A 181 -7.77 3.57 -13.43
N ASP A 182 -7.05 4.68 -13.63
CA ASP A 182 -6.84 5.31 -14.95
C ASP A 182 -5.38 5.42 -15.43
N GLY A 183 -4.40 5.16 -14.55
CA GLY A 183 -2.98 5.20 -14.89
C GLY A 183 -2.36 6.60 -14.95
N SER A 184 -3.07 7.65 -14.55
CA SER A 184 -2.51 9.01 -14.47
C SER A 184 -1.42 9.12 -13.39
N GLU A 185 -0.38 9.93 -13.63
CA GLU A 185 0.75 10.04 -12.70
C GLU A 185 0.41 11.01 -11.55
N VAL A 186 0.41 10.50 -10.30
CA VAL A 186 -0.03 11.25 -9.10
C VAL A 186 1.11 12.00 -8.40
N LEU A 187 2.37 11.74 -8.77
CA LEU A 187 3.51 12.52 -8.27
C LEU A 187 3.53 13.92 -8.89
N THR A 188 3.30 14.94 -8.05
CA THR A 188 3.29 16.36 -8.49
C THR A 188 4.65 16.85 -9.01
N ASP A 189 5.75 16.39 -8.42
CA ASP A 189 7.11 16.72 -8.81
C ASP A 189 7.80 15.51 -9.45
N PRO A 190 8.38 15.63 -10.66
CA PRO A 190 9.13 14.55 -11.29
C PRO A 190 10.26 14.04 -10.37
N ARG A 191 10.41 12.72 -10.29
CA ARG A 191 11.46 12.07 -9.47
C ARG A 191 12.47 11.32 -10.33
N PRO A 192 13.53 11.99 -10.83
CA PRO A 192 14.56 11.32 -11.61
C PRO A 192 15.20 10.15 -10.86
N ASN A 193 15.11 8.97 -11.46
CA ASN A 193 15.89 7.80 -11.12
C ASN A 193 17.07 7.74 -12.09
N SER A 194 18.26 7.40 -11.61
CA SER A 194 19.44 7.25 -12.46
C SER A 194 19.96 5.82 -12.48
N SER A 195 19.06 4.84 -12.48
CA SER A 195 19.42 3.43 -12.35
C SER A 195 19.14 2.67 -13.62
N ARG A 196 20.12 1.88 -14.06
CA ARG A 196 19.84 0.84 -15.04
C ARG A 196 18.95 -0.19 -14.39
N THR A 197 17.91 -0.58 -15.10
CA THR A 197 16.93 -1.55 -14.65
C THR A 197 17.45 -2.98 -14.70
N GLY A 198 16.96 -3.79 -13.77
CA GLY A 198 17.14 -5.23 -13.66
C GLY A 198 15.84 -5.88 -13.23
N LEU A 199 15.88 -6.64 -12.13
CA LEU A 199 14.69 -7.28 -11.54
C LEU A 199 14.10 -6.47 -10.39
N GLU A 200 14.86 -5.51 -9.86
CA GLU A 200 14.46 -4.69 -8.72
C GLU A 200 13.16 -3.94 -8.95
N TYR A 201 12.50 -3.61 -7.84
CA TYR A 201 11.29 -2.83 -7.80
C TYR A 201 11.18 -2.09 -6.46
N PRO A 202 10.46 -0.96 -6.39
CA PRO A 202 10.22 -0.23 -5.13
C PRO A 202 9.43 -1.06 -4.12
N ILE A 203 9.60 -0.84 -2.82
CA ILE A 203 8.74 -1.48 -1.80
C ILE A 203 7.99 -0.42 -1.00
N VAL A 204 6.76 -0.74 -0.60
CA VAL A 204 5.94 0.11 0.27
C VAL A 204 5.86 -0.54 1.66
N VAL A 205 6.41 0.13 2.67
CA VAL A 205 6.68 -0.45 3.98
C VAL A 205 6.84 0.66 5.03
N ASP A 206 6.34 0.43 6.25
CA ASP A 206 6.58 1.27 7.42
C ASP A 206 8.05 1.05 7.87
N VAL A 207 8.94 2.02 7.56
CA VAL A 207 10.39 1.92 7.81
C VAL A 207 10.81 2.43 9.18
N ASP A 208 10.10 3.42 9.73
CA ASP A 208 10.51 4.11 10.97
C ASP A 208 9.60 3.86 12.19
N ARG A 209 8.44 3.24 11.96
CA ARG A 209 7.42 2.84 12.95
C ARG A 209 6.63 3.98 13.57
N ASP A 210 6.40 5.06 12.81
CA ASP A 210 5.28 5.96 13.09
C ASP A 210 3.91 5.28 12.81
N GLY A 211 3.88 4.33 11.88
CA GLY A 211 2.72 3.53 11.51
C GLY A 211 2.00 4.01 10.25
N ASN A 212 2.62 4.86 9.43
CA ASN A 212 2.17 5.24 8.10
C ASN A 212 2.84 4.33 7.04
N SER A 213 2.88 4.72 5.77
CA SER A 213 3.58 3.97 4.72
C SER A 213 4.69 4.79 4.09
N GLU A 214 5.87 4.21 3.91
CA GLU A 214 6.95 4.82 3.14
C GLU A 214 7.26 4.02 1.88
N LEU A 215 7.66 4.77 0.86
CA LEU A 215 8.15 4.28 -0.41
C LEU A 215 9.67 4.16 -0.36
N VAL A 216 10.19 2.94 -0.44
CA VAL A 216 11.64 2.65 -0.45
C VAL A 216 12.11 2.28 -1.86
N VAL A 217 13.10 3.02 -2.37
CA VAL A 217 13.60 2.91 -3.75
C VAL A 217 15.13 2.79 -3.77
N PRO A 218 15.70 1.76 -4.42
CA PRO A 218 17.15 1.68 -4.66
C PRO A 218 17.57 2.58 -5.82
N ALA A 219 18.75 3.20 -5.73
CA ALA A 219 19.39 3.86 -6.86
C ALA A 219 20.86 3.44 -7.02
N ASN A 220 21.31 3.19 -8.26
CA ASN A 220 22.65 2.66 -8.54
C ASN A 220 23.57 3.55 -9.39
N ARG A 221 23.07 4.70 -9.88
CA ARG A 221 23.83 5.70 -10.66
C ARG A 221 24.32 5.25 -12.04
N ASP A 222 23.87 4.12 -12.60
CA ASP A 222 24.30 3.68 -13.95
C ASP A 222 23.93 4.71 -15.04
N GLN A 223 22.78 5.37 -14.95
CA GLN A 223 22.34 6.39 -15.93
C GLN A 223 22.96 7.78 -15.69
N ALA A 224 24.01 7.89 -14.86
CA ALA A 224 24.83 9.10 -14.74
C ALA A 224 25.83 9.30 -15.91
N VAL A 225 25.92 8.33 -16.82
CA VAL A 225 26.51 8.52 -18.15
C VAL A 225 25.39 8.82 -19.15
N THR A 226 25.66 9.67 -20.15
CA THR A 226 24.65 10.01 -21.18
C THR A 226 24.28 8.78 -21.99
N ARG A 227 23.17 8.15 -21.59
CA ARG A 227 22.73 6.84 -22.02
C ARG A 227 21.21 6.78 -21.86
N ASP A 228 20.55 5.95 -22.69
CA ASP A 228 19.13 5.65 -22.64
C ASP A 228 18.25 6.94 -22.55
N ASP A 229 18.71 8.01 -23.22
CA ASP A 229 18.18 9.38 -23.33
C ASP A 229 17.61 10.06 -22.07
N CYS A 230 17.83 9.52 -20.87
CA CYS A 230 17.28 10.07 -19.63
C CYS A 230 17.63 11.55 -19.37
N PRO A 231 18.84 12.07 -19.65
CA PRO A 231 19.12 13.51 -19.48
C PRO A 231 18.20 14.42 -20.31
N THR A 232 17.74 13.97 -21.48
CA THR A 232 16.74 14.70 -22.28
C THR A 232 15.38 14.62 -21.59
N ALA A 233 14.97 13.42 -21.17
CA ALA A 233 13.69 13.23 -20.47
C ALA A 233 13.60 14.04 -19.15
N TYR A 234 14.68 14.12 -18.37
CA TYR A 234 14.76 14.97 -17.17
C TYR A 234 14.58 16.46 -17.52
N ALA A 235 15.23 16.91 -18.60
CA ALA A 235 15.22 18.31 -19.00
C ALA A 235 13.82 18.73 -19.48
N ASP A 236 13.16 17.87 -20.25
CA ASP A 236 11.77 18.05 -20.69
C ASP A 236 10.80 18.07 -19.49
N ALA A 237 10.92 17.13 -18.54
CA ALA A 237 10.08 17.06 -17.34
C ALA A 237 10.26 18.27 -16.40
N LEU A 238 11.48 18.83 -16.32
CA LEU A 238 11.79 20.01 -15.50
C LEU A 238 11.60 21.35 -16.24
N GLY A 239 11.33 21.33 -17.56
CA GLY A 239 11.22 22.54 -18.38
C GLY A 239 12.53 23.33 -18.53
N VAL A 240 13.68 22.66 -18.49
CA VAL A 240 15.02 23.26 -18.62
C VAL A 240 15.77 22.72 -19.84
N ALA A 241 16.92 23.29 -20.19
CA ALA A 241 17.82 22.64 -21.14
C ALA A 241 18.68 21.57 -20.44
N VAL A 242 19.11 20.54 -21.17
CA VAL A 242 19.99 19.46 -20.63
C VAL A 242 21.26 20.01 -19.97
N GLY A 243 21.81 21.11 -20.48
CA GLY A 243 22.98 21.78 -19.90
C GLY A 243 22.72 22.56 -18.59
N ASP A 244 21.44 22.80 -18.27
CA ASP A 244 20.98 23.55 -17.10
C ASP A 244 20.34 22.65 -16.03
N LEU A 245 20.45 21.31 -16.17
CA LEU A 245 19.96 20.34 -15.19
C LEU A 245 20.61 20.55 -13.81
N PRO A 246 19.85 20.39 -12.70
CA PRO A 246 20.40 20.37 -11.35
C PRO A 246 21.52 19.34 -11.21
N ALA A 247 22.58 19.68 -10.44
CA ALA A 247 23.81 18.90 -10.42
C ALA A 247 23.63 17.48 -9.83
N ASP A 248 22.70 17.31 -8.91
CA ASP A 248 22.27 16.04 -8.34
C ASP A 248 21.58 15.14 -9.38
N ILE A 249 20.72 15.72 -10.22
CA ILE A 249 20.03 15.02 -11.32
C ILE A 249 21.00 14.70 -12.46
N ALA A 250 21.78 15.71 -12.90
CA ALA A 250 22.77 15.58 -13.97
C ALA A 250 23.92 14.61 -13.65
N THR A 251 24.20 14.36 -12.36
CA THR A 251 25.25 13.42 -11.95
C THR A 251 24.73 12.10 -11.39
N GLY A 252 23.42 11.95 -11.18
CA GLY A 252 22.75 10.73 -10.73
C GLY A 252 22.90 10.40 -9.24
N THR A 253 21.90 9.70 -8.71
CA THR A 253 21.74 9.27 -7.31
C THR A 253 22.22 7.84 -7.07
N SER A 254 22.71 7.57 -5.85
CA SER A 254 23.18 6.24 -5.44
C SER A 254 22.89 5.98 -3.97
N GLY A 255 22.20 4.88 -3.66
CA GLY A 255 21.85 4.49 -2.30
C GLY A 255 20.53 3.74 -2.22
N VAL A 256 19.90 3.79 -1.05
CA VAL A 256 18.50 3.42 -0.83
C VAL A 256 17.83 4.65 -0.24
N TYR A 257 16.72 5.06 -0.84
CA TYR A 257 15.95 6.25 -0.47
C TYR A 257 14.62 5.81 0.10
N ALA A 258 14.18 6.46 1.18
CA ALA A 258 12.82 6.33 1.70
C ALA A 258 12.11 7.67 1.51
N PHE A 259 10.87 7.63 1.06
CA PHE A 259 10.00 8.78 0.85
C PHE A 259 8.69 8.55 1.62
N GLY A 260 8.20 9.57 2.31
CA GLY A 260 6.86 9.60 2.93
C GLY A 260 6.12 10.87 2.51
N ASP A 261 4.82 10.94 2.74
CA ASP A 261 4.05 12.17 2.49
C ASP A 261 4.49 13.29 3.45
N PRO A 262 4.83 14.51 2.99
CA PRO A 262 5.27 15.60 3.86
C PRO A 262 4.23 16.08 4.89
N SER A 263 2.97 15.65 4.78
CA SER A 263 1.88 15.95 5.71
C SER A 263 1.32 14.71 6.40
N ASP A 264 2.03 13.57 6.31
CA ASP A 264 1.69 12.32 6.97
C ASP A 264 0.29 11.77 6.62
N ARG A 265 -0.07 11.87 5.33
CA ARG A 265 -1.42 11.52 4.83
C ARG A 265 -1.55 10.13 4.26
N TRP A 266 -0.43 9.49 3.89
CA TRP A 266 -0.41 8.15 3.34
C TRP A 266 -0.83 7.14 4.41
N VAL A 267 -1.77 6.25 4.08
CA VAL A 267 -2.34 5.32 5.07
C VAL A 267 -1.29 4.36 5.62
N ARG A 268 -1.57 3.84 6.80
CA ARG A 268 -0.79 2.80 7.47
C ARG A 268 -0.41 1.67 6.53
N THR A 269 0.79 1.12 6.67
CA THR A 269 1.16 -0.18 6.06
C THR A 269 1.82 -1.12 7.07
N ARG A 270 2.22 -2.31 6.63
CA ARG A 270 2.96 -3.27 7.48
C ARG A 270 4.45 -2.91 7.52
N PRO A 271 5.15 -3.03 8.67
CA PRO A 271 6.57 -2.73 8.79
C PRO A 271 7.48 -3.88 8.29
N ILE A 272 7.04 -4.60 7.26
CA ILE A 272 7.77 -5.74 6.70
C ILE A 272 7.54 -5.95 5.21
N TRP A 273 8.64 -6.20 4.50
CA TRP A 273 8.67 -6.72 3.13
C TRP A 273 9.91 -7.64 3.02
N ASN A 274 9.72 -8.96 3.08
CA ASN A 274 10.84 -9.90 3.28
C ASN A 274 11.29 -10.66 2.02
N GLN A 275 10.57 -10.57 0.90
CA GLN A 275 10.84 -11.39 -0.29
C GLN A 275 10.53 -10.69 -1.63
N PHE A 276 11.15 -11.20 -2.70
CA PHE A 276 10.95 -10.72 -4.08
C PHE A 276 9.55 -10.99 -4.64
N ALA A 277 8.88 -12.04 -4.14
CA ALA A 277 7.55 -12.46 -4.55
C ALA A 277 6.55 -12.15 -3.41
N TYR A 278 6.61 -10.96 -2.82
CA TYR A 278 5.89 -10.64 -1.58
C TYR A 278 4.36 -10.77 -1.74
N HIS A 279 3.73 -11.31 -0.71
CA HIS A 279 2.28 -11.45 -0.53
C HIS A 279 2.05 -11.59 0.98
N VAL A 280 0.97 -11.01 1.50
CA VAL A 280 0.85 -10.68 2.93
C VAL A 280 0.98 -11.87 3.87
N THR A 281 0.55 -13.05 3.46
CA THR A 281 0.48 -14.30 4.23
C THR A 281 1.86 -14.94 4.53
N ASN A 282 2.90 -14.59 3.77
CA ASN A 282 4.19 -15.29 3.79
C ASN A 282 5.02 -14.99 5.04
N VAL A 283 4.69 -13.92 5.75
CA VAL A 283 5.38 -13.45 6.94
C VAL A 283 4.45 -12.63 7.81
N THR A 284 4.55 -12.77 9.12
CA THR A 284 3.86 -11.90 10.09
C THR A 284 4.61 -10.57 10.28
N ASP A 285 3.94 -9.56 10.83
CA ASP A 285 4.52 -8.23 11.14
C ASP A 285 5.73 -8.30 12.11
N ARG A 286 5.89 -9.44 12.80
CA ARG A 286 7.02 -9.73 13.70
C ARG A 286 8.17 -10.48 13.02
N GLY A 287 8.13 -10.66 11.70
CA GLY A 287 9.14 -11.41 10.94
C GLY A 287 9.08 -12.93 11.12
N VAL A 288 8.00 -13.47 11.70
CA VAL A 288 7.81 -14.92 11.79
C VAL A 288 7.19 -15.40 10.49
N VAL A 289 7.91 -16.27 9.77
CA VAL A 289 7.42 -17.04 8.62
C VAL A 289 6.58 -18.22 9.16
N PRO A 290 5.37 -18.46 8.63
CA PRO A 290 4.53 -19.56 9.10
C PRO A 290 5.09 -20.93 8.66
N MET A 291 4.75 -21.99 9.39
CA MET A 291 5.13 -23.38 9.04
C MET A 291 4.25 -23.98 7.93
N SER A 292 3.02 -23.47 7.80
CA SER A 292 2.06 -23.70 6.73
C SER A 292 1.44 -22.34 6.49
N GLU A 293 1.62 -21.83 5.27
CA GLU A 293 1.12 -20.53 4.85
C GLU A 293 -0.35 -20.66 4.44
N PRO A 294 -1.26 -19.78 4.93
CA PRO A 294 -2.60 -19.67 4.36
C PRO A 294 -2.52 -19.13 2.93
N ASP A 295 -3.32 -19.70 2.02
CA ASP A 295 -3.41 -19.19 0.65
C ASP A 295 -3.85 -17.74 0.64
N ASN A 296 -3.06 -16.88 0.00
CA ASN A 296 -3.29 -15.44 0.01
C ASN A 296 -4.71 -15.08 -0.48
N TRP A 297 -5.16 -15.72 -1.57
CA TRP A 297 -6.48 -15.52 -2.18
C TRP A 297 -7.66 -16.13 -1.40
N ARG A 298 -7.40 -16.88 -0.32
CA ARG A 298 -8.45 -17.44 0.57
C ARG A 298 -8.59 -16.68 1.89
N VAL A 299 -7.86 -15.58 2.07
CA VAL A 299 -7.93 -14.73 3.27
C VAL A 299 -8.72 -13.46 2.96
N ASP A 300 -9.77 -13.19 3.74
CA ASP A 300 -10.63 -12.01 3.56
C ASP A 300 -9.83 -10.71 3.42
N GLY A 301 -10.07 -9.96 2.34
CA GLY A 301 -9.36 -8.72 2.01
C GLY A 301 -7.98 -8.89 1.36
N LEU A 302 -7.61 -10.12 0.98
CA LEU A 302 -6.40 -10.44 0.23
C LEU A 302 -6.74 -11.24 -1.04
N ASN A 303 -6.09 -10.89 -2.15
CA ASN A 303 -5.93 -11.71 -3.37
C ASN A 303 -4.84 -11.07 -4.22
N ASN A 304 -3.67 -10.86 -3.61
CA ASN A 304 -2.70 -9.86 -4.04
C ASN A 304 -1.25 -10.31 -4.04
N TYR A 305 -0.45 -9.63 -4.86
CA TYR A 305 0.93 -10.01 -5.12
C TYR A 305 1.78 -8.78 -5.43
N ARG A 306 2.90 -8.64 -4.71
CA ARG A 306 3.71 -7.40 -4.63
C ARG A 306 2.87 -6.20 -4.17
N GLN A 307 1.91 -6.48 -3.31
CA GLN A 307 1.09 -5.51 -2.57
C GLN A 307 1.39 -5.61 -1.08
N ASN A 308 1.47 -4.47 -0.39
CA ASN A 308 1.36 -4.41 1.06
C ASN A 308 -0.05 -3.93 1.46
N VAL A 309 -0.44 -4.08 2.73
CA VAL A 309 -1.81 -3.75 3.17
C VAL A 309 -1.79 -2.94 4.45
N GLN A 310 -2.90 -2.27 4.75
CA GLN A 310 -3.02 -1.41 5.93
C GLN A 310 -3.08 -2.20 7.25
N GLY A 311 -3.23 -3.52 7.17
CA GLY A 311 -3.35 -4.43 8.30
C GLY A 311 -4.80 -4.73 8.65
N ALA A 312 -5.05 -5.19 9.88
CA ALA A 312 -6.39 -5.55 10.31
C ALA A 312 -7.25 -4.30 10.61
N GLY A 313 -8.06 -3.88 9.63
CA GLY A 313 -9.04 -2.79 9.78
C GLY A 313 -9.35 -2.08 8.46
N VAL A 314 -10.37 -2.53 7.74
CA VAL A 314 -10.76 -1.99 6.40
C VAL A 314 -11.49 -0.63 6.50
N PHE A 315 -11.69 -0.08 7.69
CA PHE A 315 -12.26 1.26 7.91
C PHE A 315 -11.29 2.12 8.71
N ASN A 316 -10.51 2.95 8.01
CA ASN A 316 -9.47 3.79 8.59
C ASN A 316 -9.99 5.18 8.98
N ALA A 317 -10.58 5.27 10.17
CA ALA A 317 -10.84 6.53 10.86
C ALA A 317 -10.05 6.62 12.17
N PRO A 318 -9.85 7.84 12.70
CA PRO A 318 -9.52 8.00 14.10
C PRO A 318 -10.67 7.52 15.00
N ASN A 319 -10.33 7.29 16.27
CA ASN A 319 -11.27 7.23 17.38
C ASN A 319 -10.46 7.71 18.58
N LEU A 320 -10.88 8.79 19.22
CA LEU A 320 -10.23 9.37 20.37
C LEU A 320 -10.99 8.97 21.64
N VAL A 321 -10.30 8.23 22.51
CA VAL A 321 -10.78 7.96 23.86
C VAL A 321 -10.00 8.77 24.87
N VAL A 322 -10.67 9.14 25.96
CA VAL A 322 -10.08 9.93 27.02
C VAL A 322 -10.24 9.27 28.39
N THR A 323 -9.25 9.47 29.25
CA THR A 323 -9.32 9.10 30.67
C THR A 323 -8.92 10.29 31.53
N LEU A 324 -9.58 10.46 32.69
CA LEU A 324 -9.33 11.57 33.62
C LEU A 324 -8.86 11.06 34.98
N GLU A 325 -7.63 11.42 35.36
CA GLU A 325 -7.10 11.20 36.72
C GLU A 325 -7.16 12.50 37.53
N ALA A 326 -7.78 12.47 38.71
CA ALA A 326 -7.80 13.59 39.66
C ALA A 326 -6.91 13.28 40.87
N THR A 327 -5.92 14.14 41.13
CA THR A 327 -5.01 14.03 42.28
C THR A 327 -5.04 15.32 43.11
N ALA A 328 -5.55 15.24 44.34
CA ALA A 328 -5.45 16.33 45.30
C ALA A 328 -3.99 16.56 45.71
N ALA A 329 -3.54 17.80 45.67
CA ALA A 329 -2.20 18.15 46.15
C ALA A 329 -2.22 18.34 47.67
N CYS A 330 -1.34 17.63 48.38
CA CYS A 330 -1.33 17.63 49.85
C CYS A 330 -1.00 19.02 50.41
N ALA A 331 -1.83 19.49 51.35
CA ALA A 331 -1.69 20.78 52.04
C ALA A 331 -1.81 22.03 51.13
N THR A 332 -2.62 21.92 50.08
CA THR A 332 -2.99 23.02 49.16
C THR A 332 -4.45 22.90 48.73
N ASP A 333 -5.12 24.02 48.46
CA ASP A 333 -6.48 24.08 47.92
C ASP A 333 -6.50 23.79 46.40
N GLU A 334 -5.74 22.79 45.96
CA GLU A 334 -5.49 22.45 44.56
C GLU A 334 -5.76 20.98 44.23
N ILE A 335 -6.46 20.74 43.12
CA ILE A 335 -6.60 19.42 42.50
C ILE A 335 -5.95 19.48 41.12
N ARG A 336 -4.98 18.59 40.88
CA ARG A 336 -4.40 18.36 39.56
C ARG A 336 -5.27 17.37 38.80
N LEU A 337 -5.70 17.77 37.61
CA LEU A 337 -6.48 16.97 36.68
C LEU A 337 -5.57 16.58 35.52
N SER A 338 -5.48 15.29 35.23
CA SER A 338 -4.64 14.74 34.16
C SER A 338 -5.53 13.97 33.19
N ALA A 339 -5.85 14.61 32.08
CA ALA A 339 -6.47 13.95 30.94
C ALA A 339 -5.39 13.18 30.15
N VAL A 340 -5.66 11.93 29.77
CA VAL A 340 -4.89 11.20 28.76
C VAL A 340 -5.82 10.92 27.60
N VAL A 341 -5.56 11.58 26.47
CA VAL A 341 -6.25 11.35 25.19
C VAL A 341 -5.45 10.31 24.43
N THR A 342 -6.13 9.29 23.90
CA THR A 342 -5.51 8.18 23.15
C THR A 342 -6.27 7.99 21.86
N ASN A 343 -5.56 7.92 20.73
CA ASN A 343 -6.17 7.48 19.48
C ASN A 343 -6.18 5.95 19.44
N ILE A 344 -7.35 5.32 19.52
CA ILE A 344 -7.52 3.87 19.35
C ILE A 344 -8.05 3.48 17.97
N GLY A 345 -8.34 4.47 17.10
CA GLY A 345 -8.61 4.27 15.68
C GLY A 345 -7.36 3.91 14.89
N SER A 346 -7.53 3.63 13.59
CA SER A 346 -6.46 3.20 12.69
C SER A 346 -5.95 4.30 11.75
N ARG A 347 -6.45 5.53 11.88
CA ARG A 347 -5.93 6.73 11.20
C ARG A 347 -5.48 7.78 12.23
N GLY A 348 -4.35 8.44 11.98
CA GLY A 348 -3.85 9.52 12.84
C GLY A 348 -4.70 10.79 12.80
N VAL A 349 -4.62 11.61 13.85
CA VAL A 349 -5.13 13.00 13.84
C VAL A 349 -3.97 14.00 13.99
N PRO A 350 -4.02 15.16 13.29
CA PRO A 350 -3.06 16.23 13.48
C PRO A 350 -3.03 16.80 14.91
N ALA A 351 -1.98 17.55 15.22
CA ALA A 351 -1.95 18.35 16.44
C ALA A 351 -3.07 19.41 16.45
N GLY A 352 -3.57 19.74 17.64
CA GLY A 352 -4.62 20.75 17.82
C GLY A 352 -6.03 20.20 18.06
N VAL A 353 -6.18 18.90 18.33
CA VAL A 353 -7.45 18.30 18.79
C VAL A 353 -7.91 19.04 20.05
N PRO A 354 -9.13 19.62 20.09
CA PRO A 354 -9.65 20.31 21.27
C PRO A 354 -9.78 19.38 22.49
N VAL A 355 -9.36 19.85 23.67
CA VAL A 355 -9.49 19.12 24.93
C VAL A 355 -9.91 20.08 26.04
N ARG A 356 -11.06 19.80 26.67
CA ARG A 356 -11.64 20.63 27.71
C ARG A 356 -11.86 19.85 29.00
N ILE A 357 -11.40 20.39 30.12
CA ILE A 357 -11.69 19.84 31.46
C ILE A 357 -12.58 20.82 32.20
N VAL A 358 -13.72 20.36 32.68
CA VAL A 358 -14.73 21.18 33.35
C VAL A 358 -15.12 20.60 34.70
N GLN A 359 -15.46 21.45 35.67
CA GLN A 359 -16.13 21.07 36.90
C GLN A 359 -17.63 21.20 36.69
N THR A 360 -18.38 20.11 36.83
CA THR A 360 -19.84 20.07 36.63
C THR A 360 -20.64 20.13 37.93
N VAL A 361 -20.03 19.74 39.05
CA VAL A 361 -20.62 19.77 40.40
C VAL A 361 -19.69 20.52 41.37
N PRO A 362 -20.21 21.46 42.18
CA PRO A 362 -21.56 22.05 42.09
C PRO A 362 -21.72 22.91 40.83
N ALA A 363 -22.95 22.99 40.32
CA ALA A 363 -23.31 23.86 39.19
C ALA A 363 -23.27 25.36 39.58
N PRO A 364 -23.02 26.29 38.63
CA PRO A 364 -22.86 26.08 37.18
C PRO A 364 -21.51 25.46 36.78
N GLU A 365 -21.41 24.99 35.53
CA GLU A 365 -20.17 24.45 34.97
C GLU A 365 -19.04 25.50 35.02
N VAL A 366 -17.86 25.10 35.49
CA VAL A 366 -16.64 25.93 35.54
C VAL A 366 -15.55 25.27 34.70
N VAL A 367 -15.02 25.99 33.71
CA VAL A 367 -13.92 25.49 32.87
C VAL A 367 -12.60 25.55 33.67
N ILE A 368 -11.94 24.41 33.84
CA ILE A 368 -10.63 24.28 34.50
C ILE A 368 -9.50 24.31 33.47
N LEU A 369 -9.73 23.71 32.30
CA LEU A 369 -8.83 23.72 31.16
C LEU A 369 -9.64 23.91 29.87
N ASP A 370 -9.15 24.78 29.00
CA ASP A 370 -9.56 24.92 27.60
C ASP A 370 -8.26 24.91 26.78
N GLY A 371 -8.01 23.82 26.05
CA GLY A 371 -6.72 23.55 25.41
C GLY A 371 -6.84 22.59 24.23
N ALA A 372 -5.70 22.10 23.76
CA ALA A 372 -5.63 21.16 22.65
C ALA A 372 -4.38 20.28 22.74
N THR A 373 -4.33 19.19 21.97
CA THR A 373 -3.11 18.39 21.78
C THR A 373 -1.99 19.22 21.17
N SER A 374 -0.77 19.03 21.67
CA SER A 374 0.43 19.72 21.21
C SER A 374 1.20 18.97 20.12
N GLY A 375 0.97 17.66 19.99
CA GLY A 375 1.44 16.82 18.88
C GLY A 375 0.29 16.09 18.18
N PRO A 376 0.56 15.47 17.00
CA PRO A 376 -0.38 14.54 16.39
C PRO A 376 -0.60 13.33 17.31
N LEU A 377 -1.76 12.67 17.18
CA LEU A 377 -2.04 11.39 17.83
C LEU A 377 -2.18 10.30 16.76
N LEU A 378 -1.12 9.54 16.54
CA LEU A 378 -1.13 8.37 15.66
C LEU A 378 -1.86 7.18 16.34
N PRO A 379 -2.30 6.16 15.58
CA PRO A 379 -2.92 4.95 16.13
C PRO A 379 -2.14 4.32 17.31
N GLY A 380 -2.77 4.23 18.47
CA GLY A 380 -2.21 3.73 19.72
C GLY A 380 -1.35 4.73 20.50
N GLN A 381 -1.12 5.95 20.01
CA GLN A 381 -0.44 7.00 20.76
C GLN A 381 -1.39 7.70 21.73
N SER A 382 -0.79 8.33 22.76
CA SER A 382 -1.52 9.12 23.74
C SER A 382 -0.77 10.40 24.11
N GLU A 383 -1.50 11.51 24.27
CA GLU A 383 -0.98 12.74 24.87
C GLU A 383 -1.63 12.97 26.24
N ARG A 384 -0.82 13.40 27.21
CA ARG A 384 -1.28 13.78 28.55
C ARG A 384 -1.37 15.29 28.67
N ILE A 385 -2.57 15.79 28.95
CA ILE A 385 -2.85 17.21 29.10
C ILE A 385 -3.33 17.46 30.53
N THR A 386 -2.77 18.45 31.21
CA THR A 386 -2.99 18.67 32.65
C THR A 386 -3.60 20.03 32.96
N GLY A 387 -4.72 20.04 33.70
CA GLY A 387 -5.30 21.23 34.32
C GLY A 387 -5.08 21.27 35.83
N VAL A 388 -5.27 22.44 36.44
CA VAL A 388 -5.22 22.60 37.91
C VAL A 388 -6.45 23.38 38.36
N ALA A 389 -7.34 22.73 39.11
CA ALA A 389 -8.39 23.41 39.85
C ALA A 389 -7.77 24.04 41.11
N THR A 390 -8.08 25.31 41.38
CA THR A 390 -7.50 26.09 42.49
C THR A 390 -8.61 26.73 43.33
N GLY A 391 -8.36 26.95 44.62
CA GLY A 391 -9.40 27.42 45.55
C GLY A 391 -10.48 26.36 45.81
N VAL A 392 -10.08 25.09 45.74
CA VAL A 392 -10.93 23.91 45.96
C VAL A 392 -11.45 23.92 47.41
N PRO A 393 -12.78 23.94 47.66
CA PRO A 393 -13.31 23.92 49.01
C PRO A 393 -13.07 22.58 49.73
N GLU A 394 -12.78 22.63 51.03
CA GLU A 394 -12.79 21.44 51.88
C GLU A 394 -14.21 20.83 52.00
N ASP A 395 -14.28 19.54 52.29
CA ASP A 395 -15.52 18.76 52.56
C ASP A 395 -16.67 18.95 51.53
N THR A 396 -16.33 19.22 50.26
CA THR A 396 -17.29 19.42 49.16
C THR A 396 -17.12 18.34 48.10
N ASP A 397 -18.21 17.65 47.76
CA ASP A 397 -18.24 16.72 46.62
C ASP A 397 -18.11 17.52 45.31
N LEU A 398 -17.06 17.21 44.55
CA LEU A 398 -16.78 17.82 43.24
C LEU A 398 -16.82 16.74 42.15
N THR A 399 -17.31 17.12 40.98
CA THR A 399 -17.29 16.26 39.79
C THR A 399 -16.62 17.03 38.67
N TYR A 400 -15.64 16.38 38.06
CA TYR A 400 -14.94 16.85 36.88
C TYR A 400 -15.28 15.93 35.70
N GLU A 401 -15.32 16.51 34.52
CA GLU A 401 -15.56 15.84 33.24
C GLU A 401 -14.50 16.34 32.25
N VAL A 402 -13.97 15.46 31.43
CA VAL A 402 -13.15 15.82 30.26
C VAL A 402 -13.91 15.50 28.98
N ARG A 403 -13.80 16.41 28.01
CA ARG A 403 -14.39 16.31 26.68
C ARG A 403 -13.28 16.49 25.64
N VAL A 404 -13.24 15.62 24.66
CA VAL A 404 -12.30 15.68 23.53
C VAL A 404 -13.07 16.00 22.25
N ASP A 405 -12.37 16.61 21.30
CA ASP A 405 -12.72 16.86 19.90
C ASP A 405 -13.88 17.87 19.64
N GLY A 406 -14.99 17.76 20.37
CA GLY A 406 -16.10 18.72 20.32
C GLY A 406 -17.04 18.54 19.12
N ALA A 407 -17.90 19.53 18.88
CA ALA A 407 -19.03 19.37 17.94
C ALA A 407 -18.70 19.58 16.45
N ASP A 408 -17.46 19.93 16.12
CA ASP A 408 -16.94 20.16 14.75
C ASP A 408 -15.53 19.51 14.62
N GLY A 409 -15.36 18.35 15.26
CA GLY A 409 -14.07 17.66 15.45
C GLY A 409 -13.59 16.82 14.25
N ALA A 410 -12.56 16.00 14.49
CA ALA A 410 -12.13 14.95 13.59
C ALA A 410 -13.29 13.97 13.32
N ALA A 411 -13.42 13.48 12.09
CA ALA A 411 -14.48 12.52 11.77
C ALA A 411 -14.09 11.12 12.29
N GLU A 412 -14.71 10.70 13.40
CA GLU A 412 -14.38 9.46 14.10
C GLU A 412 -15.33 8.30 13.79
N CYS A 413 -14.88 7.06 14.06
CA CYS A 413 -15.73 5.86 13.92
C CYS A 413 -16.76 5.72 15.04
N ALA A 414 -16.50 6.30 16.21
CA ALA A 414 -17.43 6.41 17.33
C ALA A 414 -17.29 7.82 17.92
N GLU A 415 -18.41 8.43 18.28
CA GLU A 415 -18.50 9.83 18.73
C GLU A 415 -18.96 9.90 20.21
N ASP A 416 -19.28 8.74 20.81
CA ASP A 416 -19.87 8.62 22.15
C ASP A 416 -18.89 8.20 23.25
N ASP A 417 -17.62 7.92 22.90
CA ASP A 417 -16.50 7.62 23.81
C ASP A 417 -15.53 8.81 24.06
N ASN A 418 -15.83 9.98 23.48
CA ASN A 418 -15.08 11.24 23.61
C ASN A 418 -15.21 11.97 24.98
N THR A 419 -15.74 11.30 26.03
CA THR A 419 -15.95 11.90 27.37
C THR A 419 -15.62 10.95 28.53
N ALA A 420 -15.09 11.48 29.65
CA ALA A 420 -14.76 10.73 30.87
C ALA A 420 -14.85 11.55 32.17
#